data_AF-D8P8W8-F1
#
_entry.id   AF-D8P8W8-F1
#
_cell.length_a   1.000
_cell.length_b   1.000
_cell.length_c   1.000
_cell.angle_alpha   90.00
_cell.angle_beta   90.00
_cell.angle_gamma   90.00
#
_symmetry.space_group_name_H-M   'P 1'
#
loop_
_entity.id
_entity.type
_entity.pdbx_description
1 polymer ?
#
loop_
_entity_poly.entity_id
_entity_poly.type
_entity_poly.pdbx_seq_one_letter_code
_entity_poly.pdbx_strand_id
1 'polypeptide(L)'
;MMSIRRITRLLLWLSATVALSLGVSFAAEPGQTFLDAPTPTLTPVPDQTPQTQNGSIRAGPPTTTRSDQTSIPLFARETLSAIETRHGEPPPGYIGGRTFQNRERVLPRGRYREYDVHPKVPGKNRGAERIVIDQRTGKAYYTADHYRTFVPMN
;
A
#
# COMPACT_ATOMS: atom_id res chain seq x y z
N MET A 1 -48.25 11.45 -21.23
CA MET A 1 -46.84 11.68 -20.85
C MET A 1 -46.67 11.22 -19.41
N MET A 2 -45.66 10.36 -19.19
CA MET A 2 -45.28 9.65 -17.94
C MET A 2 -45.25 10.60 -16.71
N SER A 3 -45.40 10.20 -15.45
CA SER A 3 -45.05 8.94 -14.79
C SER A 3 -45.77 8.88 -13.44
N ILE A 4 -46.35 7.73 -13.09
CA ILE A 4 -46.88 7.46 -11.75
C ILE A 4 -46.10 6.27 -11.17
N ARG A 5 -45.82 6.37 -9.87
CA ARG A 5 -45.56 5.29 -8.88
C ARG A 5 -44.08 5.03 -8.59
N ARG A 6 -43.53 5.59 -7.50
CA ARG A 6 -43.67 5.16 -6.09
C ARG A 6 -43.00 3.80 -5.81
N ILE A 7 -41.81 3.87 -5.22
CA ILE A 7 -41.38 3.15 -3.99
C ILE A 7 -42.02 1.78 -3.77
N THR A 8 -41.27 0.71 -4.01
CA THR A 8 -41.38 -0.62 -3.35
C THR A 8 -39.98 -1.28 -3.39
N ARG A 9 -39.25 -1.37 -2.27
CA ARG A 9 -39.18 -2.46 -1.26
C ARG A 9 -38.26 -3.64 -1.65
N LEU A 10 -37.06 -3.65 -1.02
CA LEU A 10 -36.37 -4.70 -0.23
C LEU A 10 -36.49 -6.21 -0.58
N LEU A 11 -35.41 -6.95 -0.26
CA LEU A 11 -35.15 -8.42 -0.24
C LEU A 11 -34.44 -8.96 -1.50
N LEU A 12 -33.34 -9.73 -1.44
CA LEU A 12 -32.98 -10.81 -0.51
C LEU A 12 -31.45 -10.87 -0.23
N TRP A 13 -31.11 -11.05 1.05
CA TRP A 13 -29.95 -11.84 1.49
C TRP A 13 -30.39 -13.30 1.52
N LEU A 14 -29.62 -14.25 0.97
CA LEU A 14 -29.62 -15.63 1.45
C LEU A 14 -28.27 -16.30 1.19
N SER A 15 -27.60 -16.62 2.29
CA SER A 15 -26.44 -17.48 2.40
C SER A 15 -26.83 -18.97 2.37
N ALA A 16 -25.85 -19.78 1.99
CA ALA A 16 -25.67 -21.21 2.28
C ALA A 16 -26.40 -22.26 1.42
N THR A 17 -25.61 -22.97 0.61
CA THR A 17 -25.73 -24.43 0.46
C THR A 17 -24.36 -25.07 0.73
N VAL A 18 -24.39 -26.12 1.55
CA VAL A 18 -23.28 -26.81 2.19
C VAL A 18 -23.01 -28.15 1.49
N ALA A 19 -21.72 -28.50 1.43
CA ALA A 19 -21.11 -29.82 1.31
C ALA A 19 -21.39 -30.68 0.06
N LEU A 20 -20.32 -30.93 -0.70
CA LEU A 20 -20.07 -32.27 -1.24
C LEU A 20 -18.60 -32.64 -1.05
N SER A 21 -18.41 -33.71 -0.28
CA SER A 21 -17.16 -34.38 0.08
C SER A 21 -16.55 -35.15 -1.08
N LEU A 22 -15.23 -35.06 -1.26
CA LEU A 22 -14.41 -36.19 -1.73
C LEU A 22 -13.01 -36.05 -1.15
N GLY A 23 -12.64 -37.02 -0.31
CA GLY A 23 -11.29 -37.20 0.17
C GLY A 23 -10.40 -37.82 -0.91
N VAL A 24 -9.11 -37.51 -0.86
CA VAL A 24 -8.04 -38.34 -1.45
C VAL A 24 -6.87 -38.37 -0.49
N SER A 25 -6.28 -39.56 -0.44
CA SER A 25 -5.44 -40.20 0.56
C SER A 25 -4.13 -39.50 0.94
N PHE A 26 -3.80 -39.65 2.22
CA PHE A 26 -2.48 -39.44 2.80
C PHE A 26 -1.60 -40.66 2.45
N ALA A 27 -0.66 -40.50 1.54
CA ALA A 27 0.43 -41.46 1.36
C ALA A 27 1.64 -40.94 2.13
N ALA A 28 1.90 -41.52 3.30
CA ALA A 28 3.13 -41.33 4.03
C ALA A 28 4.21 -42.21 3.38
N GLU A 29 5.24 -41.60 2.81
CA GLU A 29 6.47 -42.30 2.45
C GLU A 29 7.49 -42.19 3.60
N PRO A 30 7.97 -43.32 4.15
CA PRO A 30 9.17 -43.34 4.97
C PRO A 30 10.41 -43.64 4.11
N GLY A 31 11.47 -42.85 4.25
CA GLY A 31 12.78 -43.33 3.82
C GLY A 31 13.85 -42.28 3.54
N GLN A 32 14.72 -42.07 4.54
CA GLN A 32 16.19 -41.94 4.45
C GLN A 32 16.75 -40.89 3.46
N THR A 33 17.69 -40.02 3.84
CA THR A 33 18.98 -40.39 4.40
C THR A 33 19.63 -39.12 4.95
N PHE A 34 19.95 -39.11 6.24
CA PHE A 34 20.92 -38.20 6.82
C PHE A 34 22.29 -38.58 6.27
N LEU A 35 22.91 -37.74 5.44
CA LEU A 35 24.36 -37.65 5.34
C LEU A 35 24.76 -36.19 5.07
N ASP A 36 25.37 -35.61 6.08
CA ASP A 36 26.52 -34.70 5.98
C ASP A 36 26.35 -33.44 5.10
N ALA A 37 25.89 -32.36 5.73
CA ALA A 37 26.09 -31.00 5.23
C ALA A 37 26.90 -30.19 6.26
N PRO A 38 28.07 -29.64 5.90
CA PRO A 38 28.94 -28.94 6.84
C PRO A 38 28.31 -27.64 7.34
N THR A 39 28.59 -27.36 8.61
CA THR A 39 28.21 -26.18 9.39
C THR A 39 28.59 -24.88 8.67
N PRO A 40 27.70 -23.87 8.53
CA PRO A 40 28.14 -22.52 8.19
C PRO A 40 28.80 -21.90 9.42
N THR A 41 30.13 -21.87 9.43
CA THR A 41 30.93 -21.09 10.39
C THR A 41 30.61 -19.61 10.22
N LEU A 42 30.00 -19.01 11.24
CA LEU A 42 29.85 -17.57 11.38
C LEU A 42 31.21 -16.95 11.70
N THR A 43 31.85 -16.33 10.72
CA THR A 43 32.96 -15.40 10.95
C THR A 43 32.40 -14.00 11.24
N PRO A 44 32.73 -13.36 12.38
CA PRO A 44 32.46 -11.95 12.57
C PRO A 44 33.46 -11.13 11.74
N VAL A 45 32.95 -10.36 10.77
CA VAL A 45 33.74 -9.35 10.05
C VAL A 45 33.90 -8.14 10.96
N PRO A 46 35.14 -7.63 11.17
CA PRO A 46 35.37 -6.46 11.99
C PRO A 46 34.93 -5.16 11.29
N ASP A 47 34.41 -4.28 12.13
CA ASP A 47 34.09 -2.85 11.99
C ASP A 47 34.69 -2.12 10.77
N GLN A 48 33.80 -1.56 9.94
CA GLN A 48 34.13 -0.47 9.01
C GLN A 48 33.00 0.56 9.00
N THR A 49 33.12 1.56 9.88
CA THR A 49 32.77 2.97 9.57
C THR A 49 34.06 3.63 9.03
N PRO A 50 34.02 4.44 7.95
CA PRO A 50 33.43 5.80 7.94
C PRO A 50 32.77 6.16 6.57
N GLN A 51 31.91 7.17 6.40
CA GLN A 51 32.24 8.60 6.38
C GLN A 51 30.99 9.49 6.37
N THR A 52 31.05 10.51 7.22
CA THR A 52 30.27 11.74 7.21
C THR A 52 30.64 12.58 5.98
N GLN A 53 29.68 13.00 5.17
CA GLN A 53 29.89 14.11 4.24
C GLN A 53 29.10 15.32 4.73
N ASN A 54 29.80 16.16 5.50
CA ASN A 54 29.43 17.54 5.79
C ASN A 54 29.65 18.39 4.53
N GLY A 55 28.60 18.62 3.76
CA GLY A 55 28.55 19.66 2.73
C GLY A 55 27.78 20.87 3.26
N SER A 56 28.48 21.80 3.92
CA SER A 56 27.93 23.10 4.30
C SER A 56 27.76 23.98 3.06
N ILE A 57 26.52 24.30 2.68
CA ILE A 57 26.22 25.48 1.85
C ILE A 57 25.08 26.25 2.53
N ARG A 58 25.39 27.47 2.97
CA ARG A 58 24.45 28.46 3.49
C ARG A 58 23.86 29.25 2.32
N ALA A 59 22.55 29.14 2.09
CA ALA A 59 21.80 30.07 1.23
C ALA A 59 20.30 30.13 1.59
N GLY A 60 19.85 31.29 2.10
CA GLY A 60 18.47 31.80 2.05
C GLY A 60 17.39 31.12 2.92
N PRO A 61 16.28 31.83 3.23
CA PRO A 61 15.11 31.20 3.85
C PRO A 61 14.55 30.14 2.89
N PRO A 62 14.23 28.92 3.36
CA PRO A 62 13.77 27.87 2.48
C PRO A 62 12.39 28.24 1.95
N THR A 63 12.33 28.52 0.64
CA THR A 63 11.07 28.40 -0.09
C THR A 63 10.85 26.90 -0.30
N THR A 64 10.28 26.24 0.70
CA THR A 64 9.94 24.79 0.72
C THR A 64 8.80 24.50 -0.26
N THR A 65 9.06 24.54 -1.56
CA THR A 65 8.04 24.18 -2.56
C THR A 65 8.63 23.43 -3.76
N ARG A 66 9.95 23.49 -3.99
CA ARG A 66 10.58 22.84 -5.15
C ARG A 66 11.23 21.49 -4.84
N SER A 67 11.64 21.23 -3.59
CA SER A 67 12.21 19.94 -3.17
C SER A 67 11.17 18.83 -2.95
N ASP A 68 9.90 19.18 -2.69
CA ASP A 68 8.81 18.20 -2.46
C ASP A 68 8.28 17.58 -3.75
N GLN A 69 8.51 18.22 -4.90
CA GLN A 69 8.13 17.69 -6.21
C GLN A 69 9.15 16.67 -6.74
N THR A 70 10.43 16.79 -6.35
CA THR A 70 11.48 15.82 -6.72
C THR A 70 11.48 14.59 -5.82
N SER A 71 10.95 14.68 -4.60
CA SER A 71 10.92 13.54 -3.65
C SER A 71 9.84 12.51 -3.94
N ILE A 72 8.78 12.89 -4.67
CA ILE A 72 7.69 11.97 -5.03
C ILE A 72 7.96 11.39 -6.42
N PRO A 73 8.07 10.06 -6.57
CA PRO A 73 8.29 9.43 -7.87
C PRO A 73 7.16 9.69 -8.86
N LEU A 74 7.49 9.77 -10.16
CA LEU A 74 6.54 10.03 -11.24
C LEU A 74 5.37 9.01 -11.26
N PHE A 75 5.65 7.72 -11.05
CA PHE A 75 4.62 6.68 -11.04
C PHE A 75 3.58 6.88 -9.93
N ALA A 76 3.96 7.47 -8.79
CA ALA A 76 3.02 7.79 -7.71
C ALA A 76 2.08 8.93 -8.14
N ARG A 77 2.60 9.92 -8.88
CA ARG A 77 1.79 10.99 -9.47
C ARG A 77 0.81 10.46 -10.51
N GLU A 78 1.27 9.57 -11.38
CA GLU A 78 0.42 8.91 -12.38
C GLU A 78 -0.69 8.09 -11.71
N THR A 79 -0.35 7.36 -10.63
CA THR A 79 -1.34 6.61 -9.85
C THR A 79 -2.38 7.53 -9.22
N LEU A 80 -1.97 8.66 -8.64
CA LEU A 80 -2.90 9.66 -8.12
C LEU A 80 -3.85 10.17 -9.21
N SER A 81 -3.31 10.56 -10.37
CA SER A 81 -4.12 11.01 -11.51
C SER A 81 -5.11 9.94 -11.98
N ALA A 82 -4.68 8.68 -12.03
CA ALA A 82 -5.55 7.55 -12.36
C ALA A 82 -6.66 7.34 -11.31
N ILE A 83 -6.40 7.56 -10.03
CA ILE A 83 -7.42 7.50 -8.98
C ILE A 83 -8.43 8.65 -9.12
N GLU A 84 -7.94 9.87 -9.38
CA GLU A 84 -8.78 11.08 -9.53
C GLU A 84 -9.72 10.97 -10.73
N THR A 85 -9.20 10.57 -11.89
CA THR A 85 -9.99 10.33 -13.12
C THR A 85 -11.04 9.24 -12.95
N ARG A 86 -10.84 8.33 -11.99
CA ARG A 86 -11.76 7.25 -11.63
C ARG A 86 -12.59 7.57 -10.39
N HIS A 87 -12.70 8.85 -10.01
CA HIS A 87 -13.51 9.31 -8.89
C HIS A 87 -13.23 8.60 -7.55
N GLY A 88 -11.96 8.27 -7.31
CA GLY A 88 -11.53 7.61 -6.08
C GLY A 88 -11.56 6.08 -6.14
N GLU A 89 -11.92 5.47 -7.27
CA GLU A 89 -11.71 4.04 -7.48
C GLU A 89 -10.24 3.73 -7.79
N PRO A 90 -9.68 2.62 -7.27
CA PRO A 90 -8.33 2.22 -7.62
C PRO A 90 -8.22 1.88 -9.13
N PRO A 91 -7.06 2.11 -9.75
CA PRO A 91 -6.81 1.63 -11.11
C PRO A 91 -6.91 0.10 -11.21
N PRO A 92 -7.21 -0.47 -12.39
CA PRO A 92 -7.35 -1.93 -12.55
C PRO A 92 -6.10 -2.68 -12.09
N GLY A 93 -6.29 -3.71 -11.26
CA GLY A 93 -5.20 -4.51 -10.70
C GLY A 93 -4.53 -3.89 -9.46
N TYR A 94 -4.88 -2.67 -9.06
CA TYR A 94 -4.38 -2.05 -7.83
C TYR A 94 -5.32 -2.34 -6.66
N ILE A 95 -4.78 -2.41 -5.45
CA ILE A 95 -5.58 -2.50 -4.23
C ILE A 95 -5.69 -1.10 -3.63
N GLY A 96 -6.90 -0.63 -3.40
CA GLY A 96 -7.12 0.68 -2.78
C GLY A 96 -8.55 0.93 -2.35
N GLY A 97 -8.80 2.14 -1.88
CA GLY A 97 -10.11 2.59 -1.41
C GLY A 97 -10.45 2.16 0.03
N ARG A 98 -9.55 1.46 0.73
CA ARG A 98 -9.76 1.09 2.14
C ARG A 98 -9.63 2.31 3.04
N THR A 99 -10.33 2.33 4.18
CA THR A 99 -10.19 3.41 5.16
C THR A 99 -8.81 3.40 5.79
N PHE A 100 -8.10 4.52 5.69
CA PHE A 100 -6.90 4.78 6.48
C PHE A 100 -7.31 5.51 7.77
N GLN A 101 -6.95 4.92 8.91
CA GLN A 101 -7.46 5.38 10.22
C GLN A 101 -6.68 6.56 10.79
N ASN A 102 -5.46 6.81 10.31
CA ASN A 102 -4.58 7.86 10.84
C ASN A 102 -4.45 7.79 12.37
N ARG A 103 -4.17 6.59 12.91
CA ARG A 103 -4.18 6.32 14.38
C ARG A 103 -3.06 7.07 15.09
N GLU A 104 -1.92 7.15 14.41
CA GLU A 104 -0.69 7.82 14.83
C GLU A 104 -0.82 9.35 14.66
N ARG A 105 -1.88 9.84 14.00
CA ARG A 105 -2.20 11.25 13.79
C ARG A 105 -1.07 12.05 13.13
N VAL A 106 -0.33 11.40 12.24
CA VAL A 106 0.74 12.04 11.44
C VAL A 106 0.14 12.99 10.42
N LEU A 107 -1.02 12.63 9.85
CA LEU A 107 -1.79 13.52 8.99
C LEU A 107 -2.77 14.36 9.82
N PRO A 108 -3.28 15.49 9.28
CA PRO A 108 -4.39 16.22 9.89
C PRO A 108 -5.62 15.34 10.16
N ARG A 109 -6.57 15.83 10.96
CA ARG A 109 -7.83 15.09 11.18
C ARG A 109 -8.63 15.07 9.87
N GLY A 110 -9.04 13.88 9.43
CA GLY A 110 -9.72 13.72 8.15
C GLY A 110 -10.29 12.31 7.98
N ARG A 111 -11.00 12.10 6.86
CA ARG A 111 -11.54 10.80 6.47
C ARG A 111 -10.73 10.32 5.28
N TYR A 112 -9.81 9.40 5.51
CA TYR A 112 -8.84 9.02 4.49
C TYR A 112 -9.17 7.68 3.84
N ARG A 113 -8.84 7.58 2.55
CA ARG A 113 -8.68 6.29 1.86
C ARG A 113 -7.24 6.09 1.44
N GLU A 114 -6.78 4.86 1.51
CA GLU A 114 -5.45 4.44 1.06
C GLU A 114 -5.49 3.65 -0.24
N TYR A 115 -4.42 3.79 -1.02
CA TYR A 115 -4.23 3.17 -2.31
C TYR A 115 -2.80 2.65 -2.45
N ASP A 116 -2.64 1.47 -3.04
CA ASP A 116 -1.34 1.00 -3.51
C ASP A 116 -0.84 1.90 -4.63
N VAL A 117 0.48 2.03 -4.68
CA VAL A 117 1.18 2.80 -5.72
C VAL A 117 1.57 1.91 -6.91
N HIS A 118 1.51 0.59 -6.73
CA HIS A 118 1.86 -0.40 -7.75
C HIS A 118 0.72 -1.43 -7.89
N PRO A 119 0.56 -2.07 -9.07
CA PRO A 119 -0.42 -3.11 -9.25
C PRO A 119 -0.08 -4.33 -8.38
N LYS A 120 -1.11 -5.06 -7.94
CA LYS A 120 -0.95 -6.27 -7.16
C LYS A 120 -0.36 -7.38 -8.02
N VAL A 121 0.85 -7.83 -7.65
CA VAL A 121 1.48 -9.00 -8.24
C VAL A 121 1.18 -10.25 -7.38
N PRO A 122 0.65 -11.35 -7.96
CA PRO A 122 0.47 -12.61 -7.25
C PRO A 122 1.77 -13.13 -6.63
N GLY A 123 1.71 -13.66 -5.42
CA GLY A 123 2.89 -14.16 -4.69
C GLY A 123 3.84 -13.09 -4.16
N LYS A 124 3.62 -11.79 -4.43
CA LYS A 124 4.42 -10.68 -3.88
C LYS A 124 3.65 -9.87 -2.84
N ASN A 125 4.36 -9.30 -1.88
CA ASN A 125 3.80 -8.30 -0.97
C ASN A 125 3.43 -7.01 -1.74
N ARG A 126 2.62 -6.15 -1.13
CA ARG A 126 2.14 -4.89 -1.75
C ARG A 126 3.18 -3.75 -1.70
N GLY A 127 4.40 -4.03 -1.25
CA GLY A 127 5.39 -3.00 -0.93
C GLY A 127 4.96 -2.07 0.23
N ALA A 128 5.80 -1.08 0.49
CA ALA A 128 5.64 -0.08 1.54
C ALA A 128 4.91 1.20 1.05
N GLU A 129 4.94 1.47 -0.25
CA GLU A 129 4.51 2.74 -0.82
C GLU A 129 2.98 2.85 -0.90
N ARG A 130 2.43 4.00 -0.47
CA ARG A 130 0.99 4.26 -0.48
C ARG A 130 0.68 5.70 -0.85
N ILE A 131 -0.49 5.89 -1.45
CA ILE A 131 -1.16 7.20 -1.55
C ILE A 131 -2.34 7.21 -0.59
N VAL A 132 -2.48 8.29 0.16
CA VAL A 132 -3.56 8.50 1.14
C VAL A 132 -4.29 9.78 0.78
N ILE A 133 -5.61 9.70 0.56
CA ILE A 133 -6.43 10.81 0.07
C ILE A 133 -7.53 11.12 1.08
N ASP A 134 -7.57 12.37 1.54
CA ASP A 134 -8.71 12.89 2.32
C ASP A 134 -9.94 12.98 1.42
N GLN A 135 -10.95 12.18 1.73
CA GLN A 135 -12.19 12.08 0.98
C GLN A 135 -13.03 13.36 1.01
N ARG A 136 -12.77 14.28 1.95
CA ARG A 136 -13.50 15.55 2.02
C ARG A 136 -12.80 16.66 1.24
N THR A 137 -11.48 16.73 1.31
CA THR A 137 -10.71 17.85 0.75
C THR A 137 -10.01 17.53 -0.57
N GLY A 138 -9.89 16.25 -0.92
CA GLY A 138 -9.08 15.81 -2.06
C GLY A 138 -7.57 15.89 -1.81
N LYS A 139 -7.15 16.34 -0.61
CA LYS A 139 -5.72 16.41 -0.26
C LYS A 139 -5.10 15.01 -0.27
N ALA A 140 -4.08 14.84 -1.09
CA ALA A 140 -3.36 13.60 -1.28
C ALA A 140 -1.97 13.67 -0.66
N TYR A 141 -1.56 12.56 -0.05
CA TYR A 141 -0.28 12.40 0.62
C TYR A 141 0.36 11.10 0.16
N TYR A 142 1.66 11.15 -0.11
CA TYR A 142 2.46 10.00 -0.48
C TYR A 142 3.31 9.54 0.69
N THR A 143 3.43 8.23 0.90
CA THR A 143 4.38 7.63 1.86
C THR A 143 5.20 6.57 1.13
N ALA A 144 6.52 6.62 1.30
CA ALA A 144 7.45 5.60 0.79
C ALA A 144 7.82 4.53 1.83
N ASP A 145 7.50 4.79 3.10
CA ASP A 145 8.05 4.11 4.26
C ASP A 145 6.97 3.44 5.13
N HIS A 146 5.87 3.03 4.50
CA HIS A 146 4.76 2.33 5.14
C HIS A 146 4.13 3.15 6.27
N TYR A 147 3.66 4.36 5.92
CA TYR A 147 2.90 5.29 6.76
C TYR A 147 3.70 5.98 7.88
N ARG A 148 5.04 5.90 7.89
CA ARG A 148 5.85 6.55 8.93
C ARG A 148 6.01 8.04 8.66
N THR A 149 6.23 8.42 7.40
CA THR A 149 6.30 9.80 6.95
C THR A 149 5.45 10.02 5.71
N PHE A 150 5.04 11.28 5.50
CA PHE A 150 4.18 11.67 4.39
C PHE A 150 4.70 12.93 3.71
N VAL A 151 4.59 12.96 2.38
CA VAL A 151 4.85 14.13 1.55
C VAL A 151 3.54 14.57 0.89
N PRO A 152 3.12 15.85 1.04
CA PRO A 152 1.94 16.38 0.36
C PRO A 152 2.10 16.32 -1.16
N MET A 153 1.03 15.92 -1.85
CA MET A 153 1.01 15.84 -3.31
C MET A 153 0.33 17.07 -3.95
N ASN A 154 -0.75 17.60 -3.36
CA ASN A 154 -1.55 18.69 -3.92
C ASN A 154 -2.03 19.71 -2.87
#